data_AF-A0A386WRS3-F1
#
_entry.id   AF-A0A386WRS3-F1
#
_cell.length_a   1.000
_cell.length_b   1.000
_cell.length_c   1.000
_cell.angle_alpha   90.00
_cell.angle_beta   90.00
_cell.angle_gamma   90.00
#
_symmetry.space_group_name_H-M   'P 1'
#
loop_
_entity.id
_entity.type
_entity.pdbx_description
1 polymer ?
#
loop_
_entity_poly.entity_id
_entity_poly.type
_entity_poly.pdbx_seq_one_letter_code
_entity_poly.pdbx_strand_id
1 'polypeptide(L)'
;MTPHHLHALAAAWSLQAARQVLAFHVDRERRHNANGLLDAAPILRSPTYGTRHATGDHGDPTGTLLLDTRPTRDTTWSDLNRRLDGKLRWLADQTPTAPAGPDPWWRLYDALPRLQPGTAATIGRHLTDEERWVRDAIRQPRPTAPLVGVPCPHCGERQLVVQTAGPAEAWTVVCTTGRLCIGPGCGCGMPGAVEGVAHIWPRHVVLGAVAGAAPTAVGETA
;
A
#
# COMPACT_ATOMS: atom_id res chain seq x y z
N MET A 1 -22.39 3.72 0.56
CA MET A 1 -21.04 3.37 1.04
C MET A 1 -20.71 4.28 2.22
N THR A 2 -20.24 3.74 3.35
CA THR A 2 -19.97 4.54 4.57
C THR A 2 -18.50 4.99 4.65
N PRO A 3 -18.12 5.91 5.55
CA PRO A 3 -16.72 6.32 5.75
C PRO A 3 -15.76 5.14 6.00
N HIS A 4 -16.18 4.11 6.74
CA HIS A 4 -15.35 2.91 6.97
C HIS A 4 -15.00 2.17 5.69
N HIS A 5 -15.95 2.03 4.78
CA HIS A 5 -15.73 1.40 3.48
C HIS A 5 -14.75 2.21 2.62
N LEU A 6 -14.90 3.54 2.60
CA LEU A 6 -14.02 4.42 1.85
C LEU A 6 -12.58 4.38 2.38
N HIS A 7 -12.40 4.41 3.71
CA HIS A 7 -11.07 4.28 4.32
C HIS A 7 -10.44 2.93 3.99
N ALA A 8 -11.21 1.84 4.09
CA ALA A 8 -10.72 0.50 3.79
C ALA A 8 -10.33 0.34 2.31
N LEU A 9 -11.15 0.85 1.38
CA LEU A 9 -10.84 0.81 -0.05
C LEU A 9 -9.63 1.67 -0.41
N ALA A 10 -9.52 2.87 0.18
CA ALA A 10 -8.36 3.73 -0.03
C ALA A 10 -7.06 3.10 0.52
N ALA A 11 -7.13 2.43 1.68
CA ALA A 11 -6.02 1.64 2.22
C ALA A 11 -5.68 0.44 1.33
N ALA A 12 -6.67 -0.28 0.81
CA ALA A 12 -6.45 -1.40 -0.11
C ALA A 12 -5.72 -0.96 -1.39
N TRP A 13 -6.17 0.13 -2.02
CA TRP A 13 -5.50 0.69 -3.20
C TRP A 13 -4.09 1.18 -2.89
N SER A 14 -3.92 1.88 -1.76
CA SER A 14 -2.61 2.38 -1.37
C SER A 14 -1.62 1.24 -1.08
N LEU A 15 -2.07 0.19 -0.41
CA LEU A 15 -1.27 -1.00 -0.16
C LEU A 15 -0.91 -1.71 -1.47
N GLN A 16 -1.84 -1.80 -2.44
CA GLN A 16 -1.53 -2.41 -3.75
C GLN A 16 -0.45 -1.65 -4.49
N ALA A 17 -0.50 -0.31 -4.48
CA ALA A 17 0.55 0.50 -5.08
C ALA A 17 1.91 0.25 -4.40
N ALA A 18 1.93 0.13 -3.06
CA ALA A 18 3.16 -0.20 -2.33
C ALA A 18 3.67 -1.63 -2.65
N ARG A 19 2.75 -2.60 -2.81
CA ARG A 19 3.08 -3.99 -3.21
C ARG A 19 3.75 -4.07 -4.56
N GLN A 20 3.29 -3.29 -5.54
CA GLN A 20 3.92 -3.26 -6.87
C GLN A 20 5.37 -2.79 -6.81
N VAL A 21 5.64 -1.76 -6.00
CA VAL A 21 7.01 -1.26 -5.78
C VAL A 21 7.86 -2.26 -5.01
N LEU A 22 7.29 -2.91 -4.00
CA LEU A 22 7.96 -4.00 -3.27
C LEU A 22 8.33 -5.16 -4.19
N ALA A 23 7.42 -5.61 -5.06
CA ALA A 23 7.68 -6.66 -6.04
C ALA A 23 8.83 -6.29 -6.98
N PHE A 24 8.88 -5.04 -7.45
CA PHE A 24 10.01 -4.53 -8.23
C PHE A 24 11.35 -4.63 -7.48
N HIS A 25 11.36 -4.32 -6.17
CA HIS A 25 12.56 -4.48 -5.34
C HIS A 25 12.98 -5.94 -5.16
N VAL A 26 12.01 -6.85 -4.97
CA VAL A 26 12.26 -8.31 -4.91
C VAL A 26 12.92 -8.79 -6.21
N ASP A 27 12.38 -8.43 -7.37
CA ASP A 27 12.92 -8.86 -8.65
C ASP A 27 14.31 -8.27 -8.94
N ARG A 28 14.56 -7.04 -8.49
CA ARG A 28 15.88 -6.41 -8.59
C ARG A 28 16.91 -7.11 -7.69
N GLU A 29 16.54 -7.43 -6.46
CA GLU A 29 17.40 -8.17 -5.52
C GLU A 29 17.72 -9.57 -6.05
N ARG A 30 16.72 -10.30 -6.56
CA ARG A 30 16.92 -11.62 -7.19
C ARG A 30 17.89 -11.57 -8.36
N ARG A 31 17.71 -10.61 -9.28
CA ARG A 31 18.62 -10.41 -10.43
C ARG A 31 20.03 -10.08 -9.98
N HIS A 32 20.17 -9.22 -8.97
CA HIS A 32 21.47 -8.85 -8.43
C HIS A 32 22.20 -10.07 -7.82
N ASN A 33 21.49 -10.88 -7.02
CA ASN A 33 22.06 -12.08 -6.41
C ASN A 33 22.43 -13.13 -7.47
N ALA A 34 21.59 -13.32 -8.49
CA ALA A 34 21.88 -14.23 -9.60
C ALA A 34 23.13 -13.79 -10.37
N ASN A 35 23.27 -12.49 -10.68
CA ASN A 35 24.46 -11.95 -11.32
C ASN A 35 25.71 -12.14 -10.45
N GLY A 36 25.63 -11.86 -9.15
CA GLY A 36 26.74 -12.09 -8.23
C GLY A 36 27.20 -13.56 -8.17
N LEU A 37 26.25 -14.51 -8.20
CA LEU A 37 26.59 -15.94 -8.29
C LEU A 37 27.25 -16.30 -9.62
N LEU A 38 26.81 -15.71 -10.74
CA LEU A 38 27.43 -15.91 -12.06
C LEU A 38 28.84 -15.31 -12.12
N ASP A 39 29.05 -14.11 -11.55
CA ASP A 39 30.35 -13.44 -11.49
C ASP A 39 31.34 -14.17 -10.55
N ALA A 40 30.83 -14.80 -9.49
CA ALA A 40 31.62 -15.66 -8.60
C ALA A 40 31.93 -17.03 -9.22
N ALA A 41 31.16 -17.50 -10.20
CA ALA A 41 31.29 -18.84 -10.74
C ALA A 41 32.70 -19.16 -11.30
N PRO A 42 33.41 -18.25 -12.01
CA PRO A 42 34.80 -18.46 -12.42
C PRO A 42 35.78 -18.55 -11.25
N ILE A 43 35.54 -17.84 -10.14
CA ILE A 43 36.39 -17.86 -8.93
C ILE A 43 36.18 -19.16 -8.14
N LEU A 44 34.95 -19.67 -8.15
CA LEU A 44 34.58 -20.95 -7.52
C LEU A 44 34.96 -22.17 -8.36
N ARG A 45 35.34 -21.99 -9.64
CA ARG A 45 35.99 -23.03 -10.43
C ARG A 45 37.43 -23.17 -9.95
N SER A 46 37.65 -24.12 -9.03
CA SER A 46 38.99 -24.60 -8.71
C SER A 46 39.77 -24.90 -10.01
N PRO A 47 40.95 -24.31 -10.24
CA PRO A 47 41.79 -24.66 -11.39
C PRO A 47 42.39 -26.07 -11.28
N THR A 48 42.23 -26.75 -10.14
CA THR A 48 42.71 -28.10 -9.91
C THR A 48 41.70 -29.16 -10.37
N TYR A 49 41.45 -29.22 -11.69
CA TYR A 49 41.25 -30.53 -12.33
C TYR A 49 42.62 -31.13 -12.64
N GLY A 50 43.41 -31.35 -11.58
CA GLY A 50 44.64 -32.11 -11.65
C GLY A 50 44.30 -33.59 -11.76
N THR A 51 44.88 -34.27 -12.74
CA THR A 51 44.99 -35.74 -12.79
C THR A 51 45.32 -36.29 -11.40
N ARG A 52 44.46 -37.18 -10.89
CA ARG A 52 44.66 -37.85 -9.60
C ARG A 52 45.98 -38.63 -9.65
N HIS A 53 47.02 -38.10 -9.03
CA HIS A 53 48.11 -38.92 -8.54
C HIS A 53 47.94 -39.08 -7.04
N ALA A 54 47.78 -40.33 -6.64
CA ALA A 54 47.66 -40.75 -5.25
C ALA A 54 49.03 -40.62 -4.58
N THR A 55 49.39 -39.41 -4.19
CA THR A 55 50.46 -39.16 -3.22
C THR A 55 49.89 -38.19 -2.21
N GLY A 56 49.61 -38.73 -1.02
CA GLY A 56 48.94 -38.05 0.05
C GLY A 56 49.66 -36.76 0.44
N ASP A 57 48.92 -35.67 0.40
CA ASP A 57 49.14 -34.55 1.29
C ASP A 57 47.77 -33.89 1.55
N HIS A 58 47.42 -33.75 2.82
CA HIS A 58 46.14 -33.19 3.27
C HIS A 58 46.20 -31.66 3.14
N GLY A 59 46.08 -31.16 1.91
CA GLY A 59 45.83 -29.75 1.65
C GLY A 59 44.36 -29.43 1.86
N ASP A 60 43.93 -29.23 3.10
CA ASP A 60 42.62 -28.63 3.38
C ASP A 60 42.62 -27.21 2.78
N PRO A 61 41.72 -26.89 1.83
CA PRO A 61 41.66 -25.54 1.29
C PRO A 61 41.04 -24.62 2.35
N THR A 62 41.88 -23.93 3.12
CA THR A 62 41.49 -22.72 3.87
C THR A 62 41.35 -21.54 2.90
N GLY A 63 40.47 -21.70 1.92
CA GLY A 63 40.05 -20.60 1.06
C GLY A 63 39.25 -19.63 1.92
N THR A 64 39.89 -18.60 2.46
CA THR A 64 39.21 -17.44 3.03
C THR A 64 38.50 -16.72 1.89
N LEU A 65 37.33 -17.24 1.51
CA LEU A 65 36.35 -16.53 0.71
C LEU A 65 35.89 -15.34 1.54
N LEU A 66 36.59 -14.21 1.40
CA LEU A 66 36.04 -12.89 1.65
C LEU A 66 34.93 -12.68 0.60
N LEU A 67 33.81 -13.37 0.80
CA LEU A 67 32.52 -12.92 0.31
C LEU A 67 32.39 -11.51 0.86
N ASP A 68 32.38 -10.54 -0.05
CA ASP A 68 32.08 -9.14 0.22
C ASP A 68 30.85 -9.09 1.15
N THR A 69 31.09 -8.94 2.46
CA THR A 69 30.07 -8.94 3.49
C THR A 69 29.39 -7.59 3.43
N ARG A 70 28.61 -7.39 2.37
CA ARG A 70 27.55 -6.40 2.42
C ARG A 70 26.76 -6.69 3.68
N PRO A 71 26.45 -5.66 4.48
CA PRO A 71 25.65 -5.88 5.67
C PRO A 71 24.38 -6.60 5.24
N THR A 72 24.25 -7.84 5.69
CA THR A 72 23.03 -8.62 5.54
C THR A 72 21.96 -7.75 6.17
N ARG A 73 21.01 -7.24 5.38
CA ARG A 73 19.81 -6.70 6.01
C ARG A 73 19.25 -7.83 6.88
N ASP A 74 18.87 -7.50 8.10
CA ASP A 74 18.18 -8.45 9.00
C ASP A 74 16.88 -9.00 8.36
N THR A 75 16.41 -8.41 7.25
CA THR A 75 15.26 -8.87 6.47
C THR A 75 15.45 -8.56 4.98
N THR A 76 15.30 -9.56 4.09
CA THR A 76 15.35 -9.35 2.63
C THR A 76 14.04 -8.76 2.12
N TRP A 77 14.03 -8.18 0.90
CA TRP A 77 12.77 -7.75 0.28
C TRP A 77 11.81 -8.93 0.07
N SER A 78 12.36 -10.12 -0.19
CA SER A 78 11.58 -11.35 -0.37
C SER A 78 10.86 -11.78 0.91
N ASP A 79 11.49 -11.59 2.07
CA ASP A 79 10.88 -11.91 3.37
C ASP A 79 9.77 -10.91 3.72
N LEU A 80 10.01 -9.62 3.44
CA LEU A 80 9.00 -8.56 3.57
C LEU A 80 7.75 -8.90 2.74
N ASN A 81 7.94 -9.26 1.47
CA ASN A 81 6.85 -9.63 0.57
C ASN A 81 6.10 -10.89 1.05
N ARG A 82 6.83 -11.90 1.54
CA ARG A 82 6.22 -13.13 2.06
C ARG A 82 5.36 -12.88 3.30
N ARG A 83 5.83 -12.05 4.24
CA ARG A 83 5.06 -11.65 5.42
C ARG A 83 3.78 -10.93 5.02
N LEU A 84 3.88 -9.97 4.09
CA LEU A 84 2.73 -9.22 3.60
C LEU A 84 1.70 -10.11 2.91
N ASP A 85 2.13 -10.98 2.01
CA ASP A 85 1.25 -11.92 1.31
C ASP A 85 0.57 -12.89 2.29
N GLY A 86 1.30 -13.36 3.30
CA GLY A 86 0.76 -14.17 4.39
C GLY A 86 -0.32 -13.43 5.18
N LYS A 87 -0.08 -12.16 5.54
CA LYS A 87 -1.06 -11.34 6.25
C LYS A 87 -2.32 -11.07 5.43
N LEU A 88 -2.16 -10.75 4.14
CA LEU A 88 -3.29 -10.54 3.23
C LEU A 88 -4.10 -11.80 3.04
N ARG A 89 -3.44 -12.96 2.89
CA ARG A 89 -4.13 -14.25 2.80
C ARG A 89 -4.92 -14.54 4.06
N TRP A 90 -4.30 -14.39 5.23
CA TRP A 90 -5.00 -14.54 6.51
C TRP A 90 -6.24 -13.62 6.59
N LEU A 91 -6.10 -12.33 6.25
CA LEU A 91 -7.24 -11.39 6.24
C LEU A 91 -8.35 -11.82 5.27
N ALA A 92 -7.98 -12.24 4.05
CA ALA A 92 -8.92 -12.69 3.03
C ALA A 92 -9.68 -13.95 3.48
N ASP A 93 -9.01 -14.88 4.16
CA ASP A 93 -9.61 -16.11 4.67
C ASP A 93 -10.51 -15.86 5.89
N GLN A 94 -10.26 -14.80 6.66
CA GLN A 94 -11.18 -14.34 7.71
C GLN A 94 -12.39 -13.56 7.18
N THR A 95 -12.46 -13.30 5.87
CA THR A 95 -13.53 -12.49 5.26
C THR A 95 -14.55 -13.42 4.59
N PRO A 96 -15.76 -13.62 5.15
CA PRO A 96 -16.69 -14.68 4.70
C PRO A 96 -17.22 -14.46 3.28
N THR A 97 -17.29 -13.21 2.83
CA THR A 97 -17.82 -12.82 1.52
C THR A 97 -16.74 -12.73 0.44
N ALA A 98 -15.49 -13.02 0.77
CA ALA A 98 -14.40 -12.97 -0.19
C ALA A 98 -14.55 -14.07 -1.24
N PRO A 99 -14.43 -13.75 -2.55
CA PRO A 99 -14.48 -14.76 -3.59
C PRO A 99 -13.37 -15.78 -3.40
N ALA A 100 -13.55 -17.00 -3.93
CA ALA A 100 -12.47 -17.95 -4.05
C ALA A 100 -11.47 -17.44 -5.10
N GLY A 101 -10.17 -17.53 -4.83
CA GLY A 101 -9.15 -17.10 -5.78
C GLY A 101 -7.73 -17.07 -5.20
N PRO A 102 -6.70 -17.07 -6.07
CA PRO A 102 -5.32 -17.12 -5.64
C PRO A 102 -4.78 -15.77 -5.12
N ASP A 103 -5.31 -14.64 -5.60
CA ASP A 103 -4.86 -13.31 -5.16
C ASP A 103 -5.64 -12.82 -3.92
N PRO A 104 -5.01 -12.80 -2.74
CA PRO A 104 -5.68 -12.39 -1.50
C PRO A 104 -6.05 -10.90 -1.49
N TRP A 105 -5.36 -10.05 -2.25
CA TRP A 105 -5.70 -8.64 -2.31
C TRP A 105 -6.99 -8.41 -3.09
N TRP A 106 -7.12 -9.01 -4.27
CA TRP A 106 -8.34 -8.91 -5.06
C TRP A 106 -9.55 -9.43 -4.27
N ARG A 107 -9.38 -10.55 -3.56
CA ARG A 107 -10.40 -11.12 -2.67
C ARG A 107 -10.90 -10.12 -1.63
N LEU A 108 -9.98 -9.41 -0.97
CA LEU A 108 -10.33 -8.38 0.01
C LEU A 108 -11.00 -7.18 -0.67
N TYR A 109 -10.40 -6.67 -1.75
CA TYR A 109 -10.92 -5.52 -2.50
C TYR A 109 -12.36 -5.73 -2.98
N ASP A 110 -12.65 -6.90 -3.56
CA ASP A 110 -13.99 -7.28 -4.05
C ASP A 110 -15.00 -7.47 -2.91
N ALA A 111 -14.56 -7.97 -1.75
CA ALA A 111 -15.42 -8.19 -0.60
C ALA A 111 -15.78 -6.88 0.12
N LEU A 112 -14.84 -5.95 0.23
CA LEU A 112 -14.92 -4.74 1.07
C LEU A 112 -16.26 -4.00 0.94
N PRO A 113 -16.80 -3.69 -0.27
CA PRO A 113 -18.05 -2.94 -0.41
C PRO A 113 -19.29 -3.62 0.17
N ARG A 114 -19.26 -4.95 0.37
CA ARG A 114 -20.38 -5.77 0.86
C ARG A 114 -20.30 -6.08 2.36
N LEU A 115 -19.24 -5.63 3.03
CA LEU A 115 -19.05 -5.90 4.45
C LEU A 115 -19.96 -5.03 5.32
N GLN A 116 -20.15 -5.46 6.56
CA GLN A 116 -20.71 -4.58 7.57
C GLN A 116 -19.72 -3.45 7.88
N PRO A 117 -20.18 -2.21 8.17
CA PRO A 117 -19.30 -1.08 8.43
C PRO A 117 -18.24 -1.34 9.50
N GLY A 118 -18.59 -2.04 10.58
CA GLY A 118 -17.64 -2.40 11.64
C GLY A 118 -16.55 -3.38 11.17
N THR A 119 -16.92 -4.36 10.35
CA THR A 119 -15.96 -5.28 9.72
C THR A 119 -15.05 -4.55 8.74
N ALA A 120 -15.61 -3.67 7.91
CA ALA A 120 -14.84 -2.83 7.00
C ALA A 120 -13.85 -1.93 7.76
N ALA A 121 -14.25 -1.39 8.92
CA ALA A 121 -13.37 -0.60 9.79
C ALA A 121 -12.19 -1.44 10.30
N THR A 122 -12.44 -2.65 10.79
CA THR A 122 -11.40 -3.55 11.30
C THR A 122 -10.43 -3.99 10.22
N ILE A 123 -10.92 -4.41 9.05
CA ILE A 123 -10.07 -4.75 7.91
C ILE A 123 -9.29 -3.52 7.44
N GLY A 124 -9.94 -2.36 7.34
CA GLY A 124 -9.31 -1.10 6.96
C GLY A 124 -8.15 -0.70 7.88
N ARG A 125 -8.26 -0.93 9.20
CA ARG A 125 -7.14 -0.75 10.14
C ARG A 125 -5.97 -1.66 9.82
N HIS A 126 -6.20 -2.97 9.68
CA HIS A 126 -5.14 -3.91 9.31
C HIS A 126 -4.47 -3.56 7.97
N LEU A 127 -5.25 -3.16 6.96
CA LEU A 127 -4.70 -2.72 5.68
C LEU A 127 -3.85 -1.45 5.83
N THR A 128 -4.27 -0.50 6.66
CA THR A 128 -3.53 0.73 6.94
C THR A 128 -2.23 0.46 7.68
N ASP A 129 -2.23 -0.47 8.64
CA ASP A 129 -1.05 -0.86 9.40
C ASP A 129 -0.01 -1.53 8.49
N GLU A 130 -0.44 -2.49 7.65
CA GLU A 130 0.46 -3.12 6.68
C GLU A 130 0.92 -2.15 5.60
N GLU A 131 0.05 -1.24 5.15
CA GLU A 131 0.44 -0.18 4.20
C GLU A 131 1.56 0.68 4.79
N ARG A 132 1.39 1.18 6.02
CA ARG A 132 2.39 2.00 6.70
C ARG A 132 3.71 1.25 6.82
N TRP A 133 3.65 0.01 7.32
CA TRP A 133 4.83 -0.83 7.49
C TRP A 133 5.59 -1.07 6.17
N VAL A 134 4.90 -1.41 5.09
CA VAL A 134 5.52 -1.60 3.77
C VAL A 134 6.11 -0.29 3.26
N ARG A 135 5.36 0.81 3.36
CA ARG A 135 5.77 2.14 2.88
C ARG A 135 6.99 2.66 3.60
N ASP A 136 7.07 2.48 4.91
CA ASP A 136 8.22 2.84 5.72
C ASP A 136 9.46 2.03 5.28
N ALA A 137 9.29 0.73 5.03
CA ALA A 137 10.37 -0.14 4.56
C ALA A 137 10.89 0.25 3.17
N ILE A 138 10.00 0.58 2.22
CA ILE A 138 10.38 1.05 0.87
C ILE A 138 10.67 2.57 0.81
N ARG A 139 10.56 3.28 1.94
CA ARG A 139 10.75 4.74 2.08
C ARG A 139 9.92 5.56 1.09
N GLN A 140 8.67 5.16 0.87
CA GLN A 140 7.77 5.82 -0.06
C GLN A 140 6.50 6.31 0.65
N PRO A 141 6.25 7.64 0.68
CA PRO A 141 5.04 8.16 1.30
C PRO A 141 3.79 7.69 0.55
N ARG A 142 2.63 7.81 1.20
CA ARG A 142 1.34 7.56 0.56
C ARG A 142 1.18 8.50 -0.65
N PRO A 143 0.73 8.00 -1.82
CA PRO A 143 0.51 8.84 -2.99
C PRO A 143 -0.69 9.76 -2.72
N THR A 144 -0.38 11.04 -2.58
CA THR A 144 -1.37 12.09 -2.31
C THR A 144 -1.08 13.33 -3.14
N ALA A 145 -2.10 14.13 -3.38
CA ALA A 145 -1.98 15.42 -4.05
C ALA A 145 -2.86 16.46 -3.35
N PRO A 146 -2.44 17.73 -3.21
CA PRO A 146 -3.28 18.77 -2.66
C PRO A 146 -4.49 19.02 -3.57
N LEU A 147 -5.67 19.20 -2.98
CA LEU A 147 -6.88 19.64 -3.68
C LEU A 147 -7.05 21.15 -3.50
N VAL A 148 -6.44 21.91 -4.41
CA VAL A 148 -6.36 23.38 -4.32
C VAL A 148 -7.70 24.03 -4.64
N GLY A 149 -8.03 25.10 -3.90
CA GLY A 149 -9.18 25.97 -4.16
C GLY A 149 -10.52 25.46 -3.63
N VAL A 150 -10.62 24.18 -3.26
CA VAL A 150 -11.87 23.57 -2.78
C VAL A 150 -11.95 23.66 -1.25
N PRO A 151 -13.00 24.29 -0.68
CA PRO A 151 -13.21 24.31 0.76
C PRO A 151 -13.63 22.93 1.28
N CYS A 152 -13.15 22.56 2.46
CA CYS A 152 -13.59 21.35 3.15
C CYS A 152 -15.09 21.43 3.46
N PRO A 153 -15.92 20.43 3.08
CA PRO A 153 -17.36 20.43 3.38
C PRO A 153 -17.68 20.53 4.87
N HIS A 154 -16.77 20.05 5.74
CA HIS A 154 -16.95 20.08 7.18
C HIS A 154 -16.49 21.39 7.84
N CYS A 155 -15.25 21.82 7.59
CA CYS A 155 -14.65 22.93 8.33
C CYS A 155 -14.42 24.20 7.51
N GLY A 156 -14.76 24.22 6.21
CA GLY A 156 -14.55 25.34 5.30
C GLY A 156 -13.08 25.59 4.87
N GLU A 157 -12.11 25.07 5.63
CA GLU A 157 -10.68 25.24 5.32
C GLU A 157 -10.28 24.60 3.99
N ARG A 158 -9.36 25.23 3.26
CA ARG A 158 -8.82 24.74 1.97
C ARG A 158 -7.61 23.81 2.16
N GLN A 159 -7.71 22.93 3.15
CA GLN A 159 -6.68 21.95 3.51
C GLN A 159 -7.18 20.54 3.19
N LEU A 160 -7.48 20.32 1.91
CA LEU A 160 -7.93 19.05 1.37
C LEU A 160 -6.80 18.37 0.60
N VAL A 161 -6.71 17.06 0.76
CA VAL A 161 -5.76 16.20 0.07
C VAL A 161 -6.50 15.07 -0.61
N VAL A 162 -6.20 14.85 -1.88
CA VAL A 162 -6.64 13.69 -2.65
C VAL A 162 -5.70 12.53 -2.38
N GLN A 163 -6.26 11.37 -2.06
CA GLN A 163 -5.56 10.10 -2.01
C GLN A 163 -5.61 9.50 -3.42
N THR A 164 -4.45 9.42 -4.09
CA THR A 164 -4.36 9.14 -5.52
C THR A 164 -3.92 7.71 -5.83
N ALA A 165 -4.01 6.82 -4.84
CA ALA A 165 -3.77 5.41 -5.07
C ALA A 165 -4.93 4.79 -5.86
N GLY A 166 -4.61 3.98 -6.86
CA GLY A 166 -5.62 3.35 -7.73
C GLY A 166 -6.12 4.26 -8.85
N PRO A 167 -7.15 3.81 -9.58
CA PRO A 167 -7.71 4.55 -10.70
C PRO A 167 -8.51 5.78 -10.23
N ALA A 168 -8.68 6.77 -11.11
CA ALA A 168 -9.16 8.10 -10.75
C ALA A 168 -10.57 8.12 -10.12
N GLU A 169 -11.43 7.18 -10.52
CA GLU A 169 -12.77 6.97 -9.99
C GLU A 169 -12.78 6.46 -8.54
N ALA A 170 -11.69 5.81 -8.10
CA ALA A 170 -11.53 5.31 -6.74
C ALA A 170 -10.86 6.32 -5.80
N TRP A 171 -10.40 7.46 -6.32
CA TRP A 171 -9.74 8.48 -5.50
C TRP A 171 -10.69 9.06 -4.47
N THR A 172 -10.16 9.21 -3.26
CA THR A 172 -10.86 9.81 -2.12
C THR A 172 -10.19 11.11 -1.73
N VAL A 173 -10.94 11.95 -1.03
CA VAL A 173 -10.48 13.23 -0.49
C VAL A 173 -10.58 13.17 1.02
N VAL A 174 -9.57 13.67 1.72
CA VAL A 174 -9.54 13.81 3.17
C VAL A 174 -9.16 15.23 3.55
N CYS A 175 -9.61 15.68 4.71
CA CYS A 175 -9.19 16.96 5.28
C CYS A 175 -7.99 16.74 6.22
N THR A 176 -6.95 17.57 6.09
CA THR A 176 -5.72 17.42 6.89
C THR A 176 -5.76 18.19 8.21
N THR A 177 -6.86 18.88 8.53
CA THR A 177 -7.01 19.64 9.79
C THR A 177 -7.13 18.75 11.04
N GLY A 178 -7.26 17.43 10.88
CA GLY A 178 -7.39 16.47 11.99
C GLY A 178 -8.77 16.45 12.65
N ARG A 179 -9.73 17.24 12.17
CA ARG A 179 -11.10 17.27 12.74
C ARG A 179 -11.86 16.00 12.38
N LEU A 180 -12.34 15.31 13.41
CA LEU A 180 -13.12 14.08 13.29
C LEU A 180 -14.60 14.38 13.08
N CYS A 181 -15.31 13.41 12.52
CA CYS A 181 -16.75 13.46 12.36
C CYS A 181 -17.44 13.35 13.73
N ILE A 182 -18.52 14.11 13.91
CA ILE A 182 -19.34 14.13 15.14
C ILE A 182 -20.56 13.20 15.05
N GLY A 183 -20.64 12.37 14.01
CA GLY A 183 -21.74 11.43 13.81
C GLY A 183 -22.97 12.04 13.10
N PRO A 184 -24.18 11.54 13.37
CA PRO A 184 -25.41 12.06 12.78
C PRO A 184 -25.56 13.57 13.00
N GLY A 185 -25.88 14.31 11.93
CA GLY A 185 -25.97 15.78 11.97
C GLY A 185 -24.64 16.51 11.72
N CYS A 186 -23.54 15.79 11.53
CA CYS A 186 -22.29 16.40 11.11
C CYS A 186 -22.45 17.10 9.74
N GLY A 187 -22.02 18.36 9.66
CA GLY A 187 -22.07 19.16 8.42
C GLY A 187 -21.16 18.66 7.30
N CYS A 188 -20.43 17.56 7.50
CA CYS A 188 -19.54 17.00 6.47
C CYS A 188 -20.27 16.43 5.24
N GLY A 189 -21.59 16.26 5.31
CA GLY A 189 -22.42 15.79 4.20
C GLY A 189 -22.19 14.33 3.80
N MET A 190 -21.45 13.54 4.60
CA MET A 190 -21.18 12.14 4.29
C MET A 190 -22.36 11.24 4.67
N PRO A 191 -22.91 10.45 3.73
CA PRO A 191 -23.88 9.43 4.05
C PRO A 191 -23.28 8.38 5.01
N GLY A 192 -24.02 8.07 6.08
CA GLY A 192 -23.55 7.18 7.13
C GLY A 192 -22.38 7.76 7.92
N ALA A 193 -22.40 9.07 8.20
CA ALA A 193 -21.47 9.75 9.10
C ALA A 193 -21.27 8.98 10.41
N VAL A 194 -20.01 8.73 10.77
CA VAL A 194 -19.64 7.94 11.95
C VAL A 194 -18.85 8.82 12.90
N GLU A 195 -19.27 8.88 14.16
CA GLU A 195 -18.58 9.65 15.19
C GLU A 195 -17.14 9.14 15.39
N GLY A 196 -16.19 10.07 15.58
CA GLY A 196 -14.79 9.77 15.82
C GLY A 196 -14.00 9.31 14.59
N VAL A 197 -14.63 9.19 13.41
CA VAL A 197 -13.94 8.79 12.17
C VAL A 197 -13.47 10.01 11.40
N ALA A 198 -12.24 9.96 10.88
CA ALA A 198 -11.72 11.02 10.02
C ALA A 198 -12.59 11.18 8.76
N HIS A 199 -12.85 12.42 8.38
CA HIS A 199 -13.66 12.71 7.20
C HIS A 199 -12.99 12.21 5.92
N ILE A 200 -13.78 11.52 5.10
CA ILE A 200 -13.37 10.99 3.81
C ILE A 200 -14.54 11.07 2.84
N TRP A 201 -14.27 11.48 1.61
CA TRP A 201 -15.27 11.61 0.56
C TRP A 201 -14.77 10.97 -0.74
N PRO A 202 -15.65 10.42 -1.60
CA PRO A 202 -15.29 10.18 -2.99
C PRO A 202 -14.94 11.51 -3.68
N ARG A 203 -13.87 11.53 -4.49
CA ARG A 203 -13.40 12.77 -5.13
C ARG A 203 -14.48 13.47 -5.96
N HIS A 204 -15.27 12.71 -6.71
CA HIS A 204 -16.32 13.26 -7.57
C HIS A 204 -17.43 13.98 -6.77
N VAL A 205 -17.70 13.56 -5.52
CA VAL A 205 -18.70 14.22 -4.65
C VAL A 205 -18.19 15.60 -4.24
N VAL A 206 -16.92 15.71 -3.86
CA VAL A 206 -16.31 16.98 -3.45
C VAL A 206 -16.24 17.96 -4.61
N LEU A 207 -15.86 17.49 -5.80
CA LEU A 207 -15.81 18.34 -7.00
C LEU A 207 -17.21 18.73 -7.51
N GLY A 208 -18.16 17.80 -7.49
CA GLY A 208 -19.54 18.04 -7.92
C GLY A 208 -20.27 19.04 -7.02
N ALA A 209 -20.02 19.02 -5.70
CA ALA A 209 -20.56 20.01 -4.77
C ALA A 209 -20.09 21.44 -5.08
N VAL A 210 -18.84 21.61 -5.52
CA VAL A 210 -18.31 22.92 -5.94
C VAL A 210 -18.93 23.37 -7.27
N ALA A 211 -19.13 22.45 -8.22
CA ALA A 211 -19.77 22.76 -9.50
C ALA A 211 -21.24 23.17 -9.33
N GLY A 212 -21.97 22.55 -8.39
CA GLY A 212 -23.35 22.92 -8.07
C GLY A 212 -23.49 24.20 -7.22
N ALA A 213 -22.40 24.68 -6.60
CA ALA A 213 -22.34 25.94 -5.87
C ALA A 213 -21.86 27.12 -6.75
N ALA A 214 -21.69 26.90 -8.06
CA ALA A 214 -21.47 28.01 -8.99
C ALA A 214 -22.65 28.99 -8.90
N PRO A 215 -22.41 30.31 -8.75
CA PRO A 215 -23.47 31.27 -8.56
C PRO A 215 -24.42 31.22 -9.75
N THR A 216 -25.69 30.92 -9.48
CA THR A 216 -26.79 31.32 -10.35
C THR A 216 -26.63 32.81 -10.56
N ALA A 217 -26.24 33.21 -11.77
CA ALA A 217 -26.25 34.61 -12.17
C ALA A 217 -27.67 35.11 -11.95
N VAL A 218 -27.84 35.97 -10.94
CA VAL A 218 -29.05 36.75 -10.73
C VAL A 218 -29.10 37.70 -11.93
N GLY A 219 -29.89 37.34 -12.93
CA GLY A 219 -30.22 38.21 -14.04
C GLY A 219 -30.97 39.40 -13.48
N GLU A 220 -30.27 40.52 -13.43
CA GLU A 220 -30.77 41.86 -13.15
C GLU A 220 -31.90 42.18 -14.15
N THR A 221 -33.09 42.41 -13.61
CA THR A 221 -34.20 43.05 -14.31
C THR A 221 -33.85 44.52 -14.56
N ALA A 222 -33.90 44.95 -15.80
CA ALA A 222 -34.19 46.32 -16.21
C ALA A 222 -35.07 46.29 -17.47
#